data_AF-A0A2A2HE03-F1
#
_entry.id   AF-A0A2A2HE03-F1
#
_cell.length_a   1.000
_cell.length_b   1.000
_cell.length_c   1.000
_cell.angle_alpha   90.00
_cell.angle_beta   90.00
_cell.angle_gamma   90.00
#
_symmetry.space_group_name_H-M   'P 1'
#
loop_
_entity.id
_entity.type
_entity.pdbx_description
1 polymer ?
#
loop_
_entity_poly.entity_id
_entity_poly.type
_entity_poly.pdbx_seq_one_letter_code
_entity_poly.pdbx_strand_id
1 'polypeptide(L)'
;MIQKKYSQKKCRWCNNTFIPKAPHQLYCDTECSRNAKRKYGNDRVRKYRRKYKHILTQEIGTGNLYGHRHPNLEVEYKKIVAEFRRLHLQHK
;
A
#
# COMPACT_ATOMS: atom_id res chain seq x y z
N MET A 1 -0.77 -12.87 -39.98
CA MET A 1 -0.75 -12.08 -38.72
C MET A 1 0.65 -11.54 -38.49
N ILE A 2 0.87 -10.23 -38.53
CA ILE A 2 2.20 -9.63 -38.28
C ILE A 2 2.42 -9.58 -36.76
N GLN A 3 3.33 -10.40 -36.22
CA GLN A 3 3.72 -10.31 -34.82
C GLN A 3 4.58 -9.04 -34.63
N LYS A 4 4.03 -8.00 -33.99
CA LYS A 4 4.82 -6.84 -33.57
C LYS A 4 5.82 -7.28 -32.50
N LYS A 5 7.09 -7.37 -32.88
CA LYS A 5 8.19 -7.73 -31.97
C LYS A 5 8.69 -6.45 -31.30
N TYR A 6 8.37 -6.27 -30.03
CA TYR A 6 8.85 -5.13 -29.25
C TYR A 6 10.31 -5.33 -28.81
N SER A 7 11.06 -4.23 -28.68
CA SER A 7 12.39 -4.26 -28.09
C SER A 7 12.33 -4.65 -26.61
N GLN A 8 13.38 -5.33 -26.15
CA GLN A 8 13.52 -5.69 -24.74
C GLN A 8 13.59 -4.45 -23.85
N LYS A 9 12.93 -4.50 -22.69
CA LYS A 9 12.90 -3.43 -21.68
C LYS A 9 13.30 -3.97 -20.30
N LYS A 10 13.75 -3.08 -19.41
CA LYS A 10 13.96 -3.40 -17.99
C LYS A 10 12.68 -3.14 -17.19
N CYS A 11 12.31 -4.06 -16.33
CA CYS A 11 11.18 -3.93 -15.41
C CYS A 11 11.48 -2.83 -14.38
N ARG A 12 10.56 -1.86 -14.21
CA ARG A 12 10.73 -0.75 -13.26
C ARG A 12 10.68 -1.19 -11.77
N TRP A 13 10.23 -2.41 -11.49
CA TRP A 13 10.14 -2.95 -10.13
C TRP A 13 11.35 -3.84 -9.77
N CYS A 14 11.59 -4.91 -10.54
CA CYS A 14 12.62 -5.91 -10.23
C CYS A 14 13.90 -5.78 -11.07
N ASN A 15 13.96 -4.82 -12.00
CA ASN A 15 15.09 -4.60 -12.93
C ASN A 15 15.37 -5.73 -13.94
N ASN A 16 14.59 -6.82 -13.97
CA ASN A 16 14.73 -7.88 -14.96
C ASN A 16 14.39 -7.41 -16.38
N THR A 17 15.11 -7.93 -17.36
CA THR A 17 14.84 -7.69 -18.78
C THR A 17 13.65 -8.54 -19.26
N PHE A 18 12.73 -7.95 -20.02
CA PHE A 18 11.58 -8.66 -20.58
C PHE A 18 11.18 -8.12 -21.95
N ILE A 19 10.47 -8.92 -22.74
CA ILE A 19 9.84 -8.49 -24.00
C ILE A 19 8.42 -8.01 -23.66
N PRO A 20 8.11 -6.72 -23.83
CA PRO A 20 6.79 -6.20 -23.52
C PRO A 20 5.76 -6.67 -24.55
N LYS A 21 4.51 -6.86 -24.10
CA LYS A 21 3.36 -7.17 -24.98
C LYS A 21 2.72 -5.90 -25.57
N ALA A 22 2.99 -4.75 -24.97
CA ALA A 22 2.49 -3.44 -25.39
C ALA A 22 3.55 -2.36 -25.18
N PRO A 23 3.58 -1.29 -25.99
CA PRO A 23 4.64 -0.28 -25.93
C PRO A 23 4.69 0.48 -24.59
N HIS A 24 3.56 0.62 -23.89
CA HIS A 24 3.48 1.28 -22.59
C HIS A 24 3.78 0.36 -21.40
N GLN A 25 4.04 -0.93 -21.61
CA GLN A 25 4.27 -1.87 -20.52
C GLN A 25 5.62 -1.58 -19.83
N LEU A 26 5.56 -1.33 -18.52
CA LEU A 26 6.71 -0.95 -17.68
C LEU A 26 7.21 -2.09 -16.78
N TYR A 27 6.43 -3.15 -16.64
CA TYR A 27 6.67 -4.24 -15.70
C TYR A 27 6.65 -5.58 -16.43
N CYS A 28 7.51 -6.51 -16.02
CA CYS A 28 7.60 -7.84 -16.61
C CYS A 28 6.32 -8.66 -16.40
N ASP A 29 5.63 -8.47 -15.27
CA ASP A 29 4.42 -9.19 -14.92
C ASP A 29 3.45 -8.30 -14.10
N THR A 30 2.28 -8.89 -13.81
CA THR A 30 1.23 -8.25 -13.02
C THR A 30 1.61 -8.06 -11.55
N GLU A 31 2.47 -8.91 -11.01
CA GLU A 31 2.88 -8.86 -9.60
C GLU A 31 3.80 -7.67 -9.34
N CYS A 32 4.83 -7.49 -10.17
CA CYS A 32 5.71 -6.34 -10.21
C CYS A 32 4.92 -5.03 -10.33
N SER A 33 3.91 -5.00 -11.20
CA SER A 33 3.02 -3.85 -11.32
C SER A 33 2.24 -3.58 -10.03
N ARG A 34 1.67 -4.61 -9.42
CA ARG A 34 0.90 -4.52 -8.17
C ARG A 34 1.77 -4.04 -7.01
N ASN A 35 2.98 -4.58 -6.89
CA ASN A 35 3.95 -4.22 -5.86
C ASN A 35 4.45 -2.79 -6.03
N ALA A 36 4.75 -2.37 -7.27
CA ALA A 36 5.11 -0.99 -7.57
C ALA A 36 3.99 0.00 -7.19
N LYS A 37 2.73 -0.31 -7.56
CA LYS A 37 1.57 0.51 -7.17
C LYS A 37 1.39 0.59 -5.66
N ARG A 38 1.53 -0.55 -4.96
CA ARG A 38 1.45 -0.61 -3.48
C ARG A 38 2.53 0.25 -2.83
N LYS A 39 3.79 0.12 -3.28
CA LYS A 39 4.91 0.94 -2.77
C LYS A 39 4.64 2.42 -3.01
N TYR A 40 4.25 2.80 -4.21
CA TYR A 40 3.95 4.20 -4.55
C TYR A 40 2.85 4.78 -3.65
N GLY A 41 1.76 4.03 -3.43
CA GLY A 41 0.68 4.43 -2.52
C GLY A 41 1.17 4.61 -1.08
N ASN A 42 1.95 3.65 -0.57
CA ASN A 42 2.53 3.71 0.77
C ASN A 42 3.46 4.91 0.94
N ASP A 43 4.35 5.16 -0.02
CA ASP A 43 5.30 6.28 0.02
C ASP A 43 4.57 7.62 -0.06
N ARG A 44 3.50 7.73 -0.87
CA ARG A 44 2.63 8.91 -0.92
C ARG A 44 1.98 9.20 0.44
N VAL A 45 1.38 8.18 1.06
CA VAL A 45 0.73 8.33 2.39
C VAL A 45 1.77 8.70 3.45
N ARG A 46 2.95 8.06 3.45
CA ARG A 46 4.06 8.38 4.37
C ARG A 46 4.52 9.83 4.20
N LYS A 47 4.69 10.29 2.96
CA LYS A 47 5.07 11.69 2.66
C LYS A 47 4.02 12.68 3.17
N TYR A 48 2.73 12.39 2.93
CA TYR A 48 1.63 13.20 3.42
C TYR A 48 1.62 13.27 4.96
N ARG A 49 1.64 12.13 5.64
CA ARG A 49 1.67 12.07 7.12
C ARG A 49 2.87 12.78 7.72
N ARG A 50 4.05 12.71 7.07
CA ARG A 50 5.23 13.45 7.50
C ARG A 50 5.05 14.97 7.34
N LYS A 51 4.53 15.41 6.19
CA LYS A 51 4.30 16.83 5.88
C LYS A 51 3.28 17.47 6.81
N TYR A 52 2.17 16.78 7.07
CA TYR A 52 1.05 17.30 7.85
C TYR A 52 0.99 16.78 9.28
N LYS A 53 2.10 16.22 9.81
CA LYS A 53 2.15 15.61 11.17
C LYS A 53 1.62 16.54 12.27
N HIS A 54 1.84 17.84 12.12
CA HIS A 54 1.47 18.87 13.10
C HIS A 54 -0.01 19.27 13.03
N ILE A 55 -0.71 18.98 11.92
CA ILE A 55 -2.14 19.31 11.74
C ILE A 55 -3.01 18.05 11.85
N LEU A 56 -2.47 16.88 11.50
CA LEU A 56 -3.20 15.62 11.59
C LEU A 56 -3.33 15.19 13.06
N THR A 57 -4.50 15.38 13.65
CA THR A 57 -4.84 14.74 14.92
C THR A 57 -4.95 13.23 14.71
N GLN A 58 -4.33 12.47 15.61
CA GLN A 58 -4.42 11.01 15.63
C GLN A 58 -5.12 10.63 16.93
N GLU A 59 -6.41 10.37 16.81
CA GLU A 59 -7.29 9.98 17.91
C GLU A 59 -7.77 8.54 17.71
N ILE A 60 -8.35 7.95 18.75
CA ILE A 60 -8.98 6.64 18.62
C ILE A 60 -10.07 6.75 17.55
N GLY A 61 -10.07 5.82 16.59
CA GLY A 61 -11.00 5.87 15.48
C GLY A 61 -10.46 6.59 14.23
N THR A 62 -9.33 7.29 14.30
CA THR A 62 -8.68 7.85 13.09
C THR A 62 -7.93 6.79 12.27
N GLY A 63 -7.56 5.67 12.89
CA GLY A 63 -7.06 4.47 12.23
C GLY A 63 -8.20 3.59 11.76
N ASN A 64 -7.96 2.30 11.55
CA ASN A 64 -8.93 1.41 10.88
C ASN A 64 -9.99 0.81 11.84
N LEU A 65 -10.40 1.56 12.86
CA LEU A 65 -11.45 1.14 13.81
C LEU A 65 -12.86 1.48 13.32
N TYR A 66 -13.02 2.37 12.33
CA TYR A 66 -14.32 2.77 11.77
C TYR A 66 -15.00 1.72 10.87
N GLY A 67 -14.44 0.51 10.77
CA GLY A 67 -15.05 -0.58 10.00
C GLY A 67 -16.31 -1.13 10.69
N HIS A 68 -17.16 -1.84 9.94
CA HIS A 68 -18.25 -2.60 10.52
C HIS A 68 -17.75 -3.52 11.64
N ARG A 69 -18.56 -3.67 12.70
CA ARG A 69 -18.27 -4.56 13.82
C ARG A 69 -17.96 -5.97 13.32
N HIS A 70 -16.82 -6.52 13.71
CA HIS A 70 -16.52 -7.93 13.47
C HIS A 70 -17.39 -8.82 14.37
N PRO A 71 -17.93 -9.95 13.86
CA PRO A 71 -18.78 -10.85 14.65
C PRO A 71 -18.10 -11.38 15.92
N ASN A 72 -16.80 -11.67 15.83
CA ASN A 72 -15.98 -12.09 16.97
C ASN A 72 -15.45 -10.87 17.75
N LEU A 73 -15.85 -10.78 19.02
CA LEU A 73 -15.46 -9.72 19.95
C LEU A 73 -13.97 -9.69 20.31
N GLU A 74 -13.30 -10.84 20.36
CA GLU A 74 -11.85 -10.89 20.65
C GLU A 74 -11.04 -10.23 19.53
N VAL A 75 -11.49 -10.39 18.28
CA VAL A 75 -10.86 -9.76 17.11
C VAL A 75 -11.04 -8.26 17.17
N GLU A 76 -12.22 -7.76 17.56
CA GLU A 76 -12.44 -6.33 17.81
C GLU A 76 -11.54 -5.80 18.92
N TYR A 77 -11.47 -6.52 20.04
CA TYR A 77 -10.60 -6.12 21.16
C TYR A 77 -9.12 -6.02 20.72
N LYS A 78 -8.62 -6.99 19.94
CA LYS A 78 -7.25 -6.94 19.40
C LYS A 78 -7.03 -5.72 18.49
N LYS A 79 -8.02 -5.32 17.69
CA LYS A 79 -7.93 -4.10 16.86
C LYS A 79 -7.85 -2.85 17.74
N ILE A 80 -8.67 -2.77 18.78
CA ILE A 80 -8.67 -1.65 19.73
C ILE A 80 -7.30 -1.52 20.38
N VAL A 81 -6.79 -2.60 20.98
CA VAL A 81 -5.45 -2.63 21.60
C VAL A 81 -4.36 -2.23 20.60
N ALA A 82 -4.44 -2.68 19.34
CA ALA A 82 -3.49 -2.30 18.30
C ALA A 82 -3.54 -0.79 17.97
N GLU A 83 -4.73 -0.19 17.98
CA GLU A 83 -4.90 1.25 17.80
C GLU A 83 -4.29 2.04 18.96
N PHE A 84 -4.52 1.63 20.21
CA PHE A 84 -3.87 2.24 21.38
C PHE A 84 -2.35 2.22 21.26
N ARG A 85 -1.77 1.08 20.83
CA ARG A 85 -0.33 0.96 20.57
C ARG A 85 0.14 1.89 19.45
N ARG A 86 -0.61 1.98 18.34
CA ARG A 86 -0.30 2.90 17.22
C ARG A 86 -0.25 4.36 17.68
N LEU A 87 -1.15 4.73 18.58
CA LEU A 87 -1.29 6.08 19.13
C LEU A 87 -0.35 6.36 20.32
N HIS A 88 0.39 5.35 20.81
CA HIS A 88 1.21 5.44 22.02
C HIS A 88 0.41 5.85 23.26
N LEU A 89 -0.85 5.41 23.34
CA LEU A 89 -1.74 5.66 24.47
C LEU A 89 -1.74 4.46 25.42
N GLN A 90 -1.93 4.70 26.71
CA GLN A 90 -2.14 3.63 27.68
C GLN A 90 -3.55 3.05 27.53
N HIS A 91 -3.65 1.75 27.34
CA HIS A 91 -4.91 1.02 27.39
C HIS A 91 -5.23 0.73 28.87
N LYS A 92 -6.26 1.39 29.42
CA LYS A 92 -6.70 1.21 30.80
C LYS A 92 -7.69 0.06 30.92
#